data_AF-L7LHN4-F1
#
_entry.id   AF-L7LHN4-F1
#
_cell.length_a   1.000
_cell.length_b   1.000
_cell.length_c   1.000
_cell.angle_alpha   90.00
_cell.angle_beta   90.00
_cell.angle_gamma   90.00
#
_symmetry.space_group_name_H-M   'P 1'
#
loop_
_entity.id
_entity.type
_entity.pdbx_description
1 polymer ?
#
loop_
_entity_poly.entity_id
_entity_poly.type
_entity_poly.pdbx_seq_one_letter_code
_entity_poly.pdbx_strand_id
1 'polypeptide(L)'
;MSSKRTFTDDEHQRILAMIADECPPGEIAATIGVPTAWITRHYPEAKGTKAQLKEWQSLTAMVTETERKYFNKRTGLPELQRGRDYELEQQRRAKAERDRQARLNRMKPRHEWSAADLATAERMLREGASYNRVAERIGVARRTIQKRFPGYGHPAKRKAEAA
;
A
#
# COMPACT_ATOMS: atom_id res chain seq x y z
N MET A 1 46.48 -2.42 -11.76
CA MET A 1 46.75 -1.16 -11.03
C MET A 1 45.57 -0.89 -10.11
N SER A 2 45.73 -1.01 -8.79
CA SER A 2 44.66 -0.71 -7.84
C SER A 2 44.64 0.79 -7.61
N SER A 3 43.62 1.48 -8.11
CA SER A 3 43.41 2.91 -7.81
C SER A 3 43.23 3.04 -6.29
N LYS A 4 44.04 3.90 -5.66
CA LYS A 4 43.91 4.21 -4.23
C LYS A 4 42.61 5.00 -4.05
N ARG A 5 41.48 4.30 -3.92
CA ARG A 5 40.24 4.90 -3.42
C ARG A 5 40.56 5.53 -2.07
N THR A 6 39.96 6.67 -1.78
CA THR A 6 39.88 7.28 -0.46
C THR A 6 38.40 7.41 -0.11
N PHE A 7 38.05 7.32 1.17
CA PHE A 7 36.68 7.59 1.58
C PHE A 7 36.39 9.08 1.45
N THR A 8 35.20 9.41 0.99
CA THR A 8 34.65 10.77 1.05
C THR A 8 34.22 11.10 2.48
N ASP A 9 34.11 12.39 2.81
CA ASP A 9 33.67 12.82 4.16
C ASP A 9 32.28 12.27 4.51
N ASP A 10 31.38 12.16 3.53
CA ASP A 10 30.06 11.56 3.71
C ASP A 10 30.14 10.05 4.02
N GLU A 11 31.03 9.32 3.33
CA GLU A 11 31.28 7.91 3.64
C GLU A 11 31.90 7.75 5.03
N HIS A 12 32.81 8.65 5.43
CA HIS A 12 33.38 8.67 6.77
C HIS A 12 32.30 8.84 7.85
N GLN A 13 31.44 9.85 7.72
CA GLN A 13 30.35 10.09 8.67
C GLN A 13 29.38 8.91 8.75
N ARG A 14 29.05 8.32 7.60
CA ARG A 14 28.15 7.16 7.52
C ARG A 14 28.75 5.91 8.17
N ILE A 15 30.05 5.66 7.96
CA ILE A 15 30.75 4.54 8.58
C ILE A 15 30.78 4.72 10.11
N LEU A 16 31.10 5.91 10.60
CA LEU A 16 31.14 6.20 12.04
C LEU A 16 29.76 6.04 12.71
N ALA A 17 28.69 6.47 12.04
CA ALA A 17 27.32 6.26 12.53
C ALA A 17 26.98 4.77 12.65
N MET A 18 27.30 3.97 11.62
CA MET A 18 27.06 2.52 11.67
C MET A 18 27.92 1.79 12.71
N ILE A 19 29.14 2.27 12.98
CA ILE A 19 29.98 1.73 14.06
C ILE A 19 29.37 2.05 15.42
N ALA A 20 28.82 3.25 15.61
CA ALA A 20 28.11 3.63 16.83
C ALA A 20 26.86 2.78 17.07
N ASP A 21 26.17 2.37 15.99
CA ASP A 21 25.02 1.46 16.03
C ASP A 21 25.41 -0.03 16.13
N GLU A 22 26.69 -0.33 16.41
CA GLU A 22 27.24 -1.69 16.52
C GLU A 22 26.99 -2.59 15.29
N CYS A 23 26.88 -2.00 14.09
CA CYS A 23 26.69 -2.77 12.87
C CYS A 23 27.91 -3.65 12.54
N PRO A 24 27.71 -4.88 12.05
CA PRO A 24 28.80 -5.75 11.67
C PRO A 24 29.58 -5.17 10.47
N PRO A 25 30.91 -5.35 10.40
CA PRO A 25 31.75 -4.76 9.36
C PRO A 25 31.39 -5.23 7.94
N GLY A 26 30.75 -6.40 7.81
CA GLY A 26 30.21 -6.88 6.53
C GLY A 26 29.06 -6.02 6.00
N GLU A 27 28.17 -5.55 6.88
CA GLU A 27 27.02 -4.73 6.52
C GLU A 27 27.43 -3.28 6.22
N ILE A 28 28.39 -2.74 6.98
CA ILE A 28 29.03 -1.46 6.68
C ILE A 28 29.67 -1.50 5.29
N ALA A 29 30.41 -2.57 4.99
CA ALA A 29 31.07 -2.76 3.71
C ALA A 29 30.07 -2.85 2.53
N ALA A 30 28.98 -3.60 2.70
CA ALA A 30 27.91 -3.70 1.70
C ALA A 30 27.22 -2.34 1.45
N THR A 31 26.97 -1.58 2.52
CA THR A 31 26.30 -0.27 2.45
C THR A 31 27.15 0.77 1.71
N ILE A 32 28.47 0.75 1.91
CA ILE A 32 29.40 1.69 1.28
C ILE A 32 29.89 1.19 -0.09
N GLY A 33 29.65 -0.09 -0.42
CA GLY A 33 30.10 -0.70 -1.67
C GLY A 33 31.62 -0.94 -1.71
N VAL A 34 32.21 -1.33 -0.59
CA VAL A 34 33.65 -1.66 -0.48
C VAL A 34 33.89 -3.05 0.09
N PRO A 35 35.08 -3.65 -0.09
CA PRO A 35 35.41 -4.90 0.58
C PRO A 35 35.47 -4.75 2.12
N THR A 36 35.00 -5.75 2.86
CA THR A 36 35.04 -5.78 4.34
C THR A 36 36.45 -5.65 4.92
N ALA A 37 37.45 -6.24 4.24
CA ALA A 37 38.86 -6.09 4.60
C ALA A 37 39.32 -4.61 4.56
N TRP A 38 38.66 -3.80 3.75
CA TRP A 38 38.97 -2.39 3.56
C TRP A 38 38.41 -1.53 4.71
N ILE A 39 37.17 -1.80 5.15
CA ILE A 39 36.59 -1.21 6.37
C ILE A 39 37.44 -1.56 7.59
N THR A 40 37.69 -2.84 7.83
CA THR A 40 38.44 -3.31 9.02
C THR A 40 39.90 -2.87 9.06
N ARG A 41 40.47 -2.43 7.93
CA ARG A 41 41.83 -1.86 7.86
C ARG A 41 41.85 -0.37 8.24
N HIS A 42 40.84 0.40 7.84
CA HIS A 42 40.77 1.84 8.09
C HIS A 42 40.03 2.19 9.39
N TYR A 43 39.15 1.31 9.85
CA TYR A 43 38.32 1.46 11.06
C TYR A 43 38.52 0.21 11.93
N PRO A 44 39.62 0.14 12.70
CA PRO A 44 39.90 -1.02 13.54
C PRO A 44 38.83 -1.27 14.61
N GLU A 45 38.14 -0.21 15.07
CA GLU A 45 36.99 -0.29 15.98
C GLU A 45 35.81 -1.10 15.41
N ALA A 46 35.68 -1.16 14.07
CA ALA A 46 34.63 -1.95 13.42
C ALA A 46 34.89 -3.46 13.42
N LYS A 47 36.08 -3.93 13.85
CA LYS A 47 36.39 -5.37 13.88
C LYS A 47 35.54 -6.15 14.88
N GLY A 48 34.98 -5.47 15.89
CA GLY A 48 34.27 -6.11 17.00
C GLY A 48 35.18 -7.05 17.80
N THR A 49 34.69 -7.46 18.97
CA THR A 49 35.33 -8.52 19.75
C THR A 49 35.02 -9.90 19.15
N LYS A 50 35.81 -10.92 19.53
CA LYS A 50 35.57 -12.31 19.10
C LYS A 50 34.17 -12.82 19.52
N ALA A 51 33.64 -12.31 20.64
CA ALA A 51 32.30 -12.61 21.12
C ALA A 51 31.24 -11.99 20.20
N GLN A 52 31.36 -10.70 19.88
CA GLN A 52 30.46 -9.99 18.97
C GLN A 52 30.46 -10.61 17.57
N LEU A 53 31.62 -11.00 17.04
CA LEU A 53 31.70 -11.71 15.76
C LEU A 53 30.93 -13.03 15.77
N LYS A 54 30.98 -13.79 16.88
CA LYS A 54 30.25 -15.06 17.02
C LYS A 54 28.74 -14.82 17.13
N GLU A 55 28.34 -13.76 17.83
CA GLU A 55 26.94 -13.35 17.95
C GLU A 55 26.37 -12.90 16.60
N TRP A 56 27.08 -12.04 15.88
CA TRP A 56 26.72 -11.62 14.52
C TRP A 56 26.67 -12.78 13.55
N GLN A 57 27.61 -13.72 13.63
CA GLN A 57 27.56 -14.96 12.84
C GLN A 57 26.34 -15.82 13.18
N SER A 58 25.93 -15.87 14.45
CA SER A 58 24.74 -16.61 14.88
C SER A 58 23.45 -15.93 14.41
N LEU A 59 23.36 -14.60 14.50
CA LEU A 59 22.24 -13.82 13.97
C LEU A 59 22.13 -13.94 12.45
N THR A 60 23.26 -13.84 11.75
CA THR A 60 23.33 -14.06 10.29
C THR A 60 22.97 -15.50 9.95
N ALA A 61 23.40 -16.49 10.74
CA ALA A 61 23.03 -17.89 10.56
C ALA A 61 21.51 -18.10 10.72
N MET A 62 20.85 -17.44 11.69
CA MET A 62 19.40 -17.50 11.84
C MET A 62 18.65 -16.84 10.67
N VAL A 63 19.07 -15.66 10.23
CA VAL A 63 18.50 -14.99 9.05
C VAL A 63 18.69 -15.85 7.82
N THR A 64 19.90 -16.36 7.60
CA THR A 64 20.22 -17.23 6.45
C THR A 64 19.63 -18.63 6.56
N GLU A 65 19.26 -19.15 7.72
CA GLU A 65 18.53 -20.42 7.85
C GLU A 65 17.07 -20.25 7.47
N THR A 66 16.50 -19.10 7.83
CA THR A 66 15.16 -18.67 7.40
C THR A 66 15.13 -18.42 5.88
N GLU A 67 16.19 -17.85 5.31
CA GLU A 67 16.34 -17.63 3.87
C GLU A 67 16.79 -18.89 3.10
N ARG A 68 17.62 -19.77 3.69
CA ARG A 68 18.09 -21.05 3.10
C ARG A 68 16.94 -22.01 2.88
N LYS A 69 15.89 -21.93 3.68
CA LYS A 69 14.64 -22.68 3.45
C LYS A 69 14.03 -22.37 2.08
N TYR A 70 14.46 -21.30 1.41
CA TYR A 70 13.91 -20.79 0.14
C TYR A 70 14.97 -20.56 -0.96
N PHE A 71 16.18 -21.11 -0.79
CA PHE A 71 17.29 -20.94 -1.73
C PHE A 71 17.56 -22.21 -2.54
N ASN A 72 17.39 -22.14 -3.86
CA ASN A 72 17.65 -23.27 -4.75
C ASN A 72 19.16 -23.45 -4.96
N LYS A 73 19.71 -24.56 -4.43
CA LYS A 73 21.15 -24.87 -4.47
C LYS A 73 21.73 -25.02 -5.89
N ARG A 74 20.91 -25.21 -6.93
CA ARG A 74 21.37 -25.42 -8.32
C ARG A 74 21.57 -24.13 -9.11
N THR A 75 20.80 -23.08 -8.82
CA THR A 75 20.78 -21.85 -9.63
C THR A 75 21.36 -20.65 -8.91
N GLY A 76 21.60 -20.73 -7.59
CA GLY A 76 22.11 -19.60 -6.81
C GLY A 76 21.15 -18.41 -6.75
N LEU A 77 19.88 -18.63 -7.13
CA LEU A 77 18.83 -17.63 -7.16
C LEU A 77 17.72 -18.03 -6.18
N PRO A 78 16.99 -17.05 -5.62
CA PRO A 78 15.76 -17.31 -4.87
C PRO A 78 14.82 -18.14 -5.75
N GLU A 79 14.15 -19.15 -5.17
CA GLU A 79 13.27 -20.05 -5.90
C GLU A 79 12.05 -19.29 -6.49
N LEU A 80 12.23 -18.75 -7.69
CA LEU A 80 11.32 -17.86 -8.44
C LEU A 80 9.92 -18.45 -8.71
N GLN A 81 9.68 -19.72 -8.40
CA GLN A 81 8.35 -20.33 -8.46
C GLN A 81 7.39 -19.72 -7.43
N ARG A 82 7.89 -19.26 -6.28
CA ARG A 82 7.02 -18.53 -5.33
C ARG A 82 6.64 -17.12 -5.77
N GLY A 83 7.34 -16.47 -6.68
CA GLY A 83 6.93 -15.14 -7.17
C GLY A 83 5.57 -15.20 -7.87
N ARG A 84 5.40 -16.18 -8.78
CA ARG A 84 4.13 -16.41 -9.48
C ARG A 84 3.05 -16.93 -8.55
N ASP A 85 3.38 -17.85 -7.64
CA ASP A 85 2.40 -18.40 -6.70
C ASP A 85 1.94 -17.32 -5.70
N TYR A 86 2.86 -16.46 -5.25
CA TYR A 86 2.56 -15.31 -4.40
C TYR A 86 1.71 -14.27 -5.13
N GLU A 87 2.06 -13.91 -6.37
CA GLU A 87 1.23 -13.01 -7.18
C GLU A 87 -0.18 -13.57 -7.41
N LEU A 88 -0.28 -14.87 -7.72
CA LEU A 88 -1.56 -15.55 -7.89
C LEU A 88 -2.36 -15.59 -6.58
N GLU A 89 -1.69 -15.81 -5.45
CA GLU A 89 -2.32 -15.76 -4.13
C GLU A 89 -2.82 -14.34 -3.80
N GLN A 90 -2.03 -13.30 -4.10
CA GLN A 90 -2.44 -11.90 -3.92
C GLN A 90 -3.63 -11.53 -4.81
N GLN A 91 -3.64 -11.99 -6.06
CA GLN A 91 -4.79 -11.82 -6.95
C GLN A 91 -6.04 -12.53 -6.42
N ARG A 92 -5.90 -13.75 -5.89
CA ARG A 92 -7.01 -14.50 -5.26
C ARG A 92 -7.55 -13.78 -4.02
N ARG A 93 -6.68 -13.27 -3.16
CA ARG A 93 -7.05 -12.47 -1.97
C ARG A 93 -7.79 -11.19 -2.37
N ALA A 94 -7.25 -10.43 -3.33
CA ALA A 94 -7.88 -9.22 -3.84
C ALA A 94 -9.25 -9.49 -4.46
N LYS A 95 -9.40 -10.60 -5.20
CA LYS A 95 -10.70 -11.02 -5.74
C LYS A 95 -11.68 -11.38 -4.62
N ALA A 96 -11.25 -12.18 -3.64
CA ALA A 96 -12.09 -12.58 -2.52
C ALA A 96 -12.55 -11.37 -1.68
N GLU A 97 -11.68 -10.37 -1.50
CA GLU A 97 -12.02 -9.12 -0.81
C GLU A 97 -13.03 -8.29 -1.60
N ARG A 98 -12.84 -8.14 -2.93
CA ARG A 98 -13.84 -7.50 -3.81
C ARG A 98 -15.19 -8.19 -3.74
N ASP A 99 -15.21 -9.52 -3.79
CA ASP A 99 -16.44 -10.31 -3.72
C ASP A 99 -17.13 -10.17 -2.35
N ARG A 100 -16.34 -10.17 -1.26
CA ARG A 100 -16.83 -9.89 0.10
C ARG A 100 -17.47 -8.50 0.18
N GLN A 101 -16.79 -7.48 -0.34
CA GLN A 101 -17.30 -6.10 -0.31
C GLN A 101 -18.54 -5.94 -1.17
N ALA A 102 -18.60 -6.59 -2.34
CA ALA A 102 -19.79 -6.61 -3.19
C ALA A 102 -20.97 -7.27 -2.49
N ARG A 103 -20.74 -8.39 -1.78
CA ARG A 103 -21.78 -9.06 -0.98
C ARG A 103 -22.30 -8.16 0.14
N LEU A 104 -21.40 -7.51 0.89
CA LEU A 104 -21.79 -6.55 1.93
C LEU A 104 -22.61 -5.39 1.35
N ASN A 105 -22.19 -4.83 0.21
CA ASN A 105 -22.94 -3.77 -0.47
C ASN A 105 -24.33 -4.24 -0.97
N ARG A 106 -24.47 -5.49 -1.42
CA ARG A 106 -25.77 -6.08 -1.80
C ARG A 106 -26.69 -6.30 -0.60
N MET A 107 -26.12 -6.53 0.59
CA MET A 107 -26.86 -6.71 1.83
C MET A 107 -27.20 -5.40 2.53
N LYS A 108 -26.68 -4.24 2.06
CA LYS A 108 -27.09 -2.95 2.61
C LYS A 108 -28.60 -2.77 2.43
N PRO A 109 -29.35 -2.41 3.50
CA PRO A 109 -30.77 -2.20 3.41
C PRO A 109 -31.06 -1.12 2.36
N ARG A 110 -32.13 -1.31 1.60
CA ARG A 110 -32.59 -0.28 0.67
C ARG A 110 -32.99 0.96 1.46
N HIS A 111 -32.71 2.14 0.92
CA HIS A 111 -33.17 3.39 1.53
C HIS A 111 -34.69 3.34 1.72
N GLU A 112 -35.11 3.45 2.97
CA GLU A 112 -36.52 3.55 3.33
C GLU A 112 -36.95 5.00 3.19
N TRP A 113 -38.01 5.22 2.41
CA TRP A 113 -38.50 6.57 2.19
C TRP A 113 -39.36 7.02 3.35
N SER A 114 -38.86 7.98 4.11
CA SER A 114 -39.66 8.65 5.13
C SER A 114 -40.64 9.65 4.49
N ALA A 115 -41.69 10.03 5.23
CA ALA A 115 -42.59 11.11 4.82
C ALA A 115 -41.83 12.44 4.66
N ALA A 116 -40.80 12.68 5.48
CA ALA A 116 -39.93 13.85 5.40
C ALA A 116 -39.10 13.87 4.11
N ASP A 117 -38.60 12.72 3.66
CA ASP A 117 -37.85 12.61 2.40
C ASP A 117 -38.75 12.92 1.20
N LEU A 118 -40.00 12.44 1.22
CA LEU A 118 -40.97 12.71 0.16
C LEU A 118 -41.32 14.20 0.10
N ALA A 119 -41.64 14.81 1.24
CA ALA A 119 -41.95 16.24 1.32
C ALA A 119 -40.76 17.10 0.88
N THR A 120 -39.55 16.71 1.27
CA THR A 120 -38.32 17.42 0.87
C THR A 120 -38.05 17.29 -0.62
N ALA A 121 -38.19 16.08 -1.18
CA ALA A 121 -38.02 15.83 -2.61
C ALA A 121 -39.00 16.67 -3.44
N GLU A 122 -40.28 16.63 -3.07
CA GLU A 122 -41.34 17.33 -3.77
C GLU A 122 -41.13 18.84 -3.74
N ARG A 123 -40.82 19.42 -2.57
CA ARG A 123 -40.54 20.85 -2.44
C ARG A 123 -39.38 21.27 -3.35
N MET A 124 -38.25 20.56 -3.29
CA MET A 124 -37.09 20.89 -4.12
C MET A 124 -37.39 20.77 -5.62
N LEU A 125 -38.18 19.78 -6.04
CA LEU A 125 -38.57 19.62 -7.44
C LEU A 125 -39.53 20.72 -7.91
N ARG A 126 -40.45 21.16 -7.06
CA ARG A 126 -41.32 22.32 -7.34
C ARG A 126 -40.52 23.63 -7.43
N GLU A 127 -39.52 23.81 -6.58
CA GLU A 127 -38.54 24.92 -6.65
C GLU A 127 -37.62 24.82 -7.89
N GLY A 128 -37.71 23.71 -8.64
CA GLY A 128 -37.04 23.54 -9.92
C GLY A 128 -35.66 22.89 -9.84
N ALA A 129 -35.29 22.33 -8.69
CA ALA A 129 -34.05 21.57 -8.54
C ALA A 129 -33.99 20.38 -9.52
N SER A 130 -32.77 20.00 -9.92
CA SER A 130 -32.57 18.83 -10.77
C SER A 130 -32.71 17.53 -9.97
N TYR A 131 -33.07 16.43 -10.64
CA TYR A 131 -33.12 15.11 -10.01
C TYR A 131 -31.80 14.69 -9.37
N ASN A 132 -30.65 15.12 -9.91
CA ASN A 132 -29.33 14.84 -9.31
C ASN A 132 -29.19 15.54 -7.96
N ARG A 133 -29.57 16.82 -7.89
CA ARG A 133 -29.48 17.61 -6.65
C ARG A 133 -30.38 17.06 -5.54
N VAL A 134 -31.57 16.59 -5.91
CA VAL A 134 -32.50 15.94 -4.96
C VAL A 134 -31.98 14.57 -4.51
N ALA A 135 -31.42 13.80 -5.43
CA ALA A 135 -30.81 12.49 -5.15
C ALA A 135 -29.64 12.59 -4.16
N GLU A 136 -28.73 13.55 -4.37
CA GLU A 136 -27.62 13.84 -3.46
C GLU A 136 -28.10 14.27 -2.08
N ARG A 137 -29.15 15.09 -2.02
CA ARG A 137 -29.70 15.59 -0.75
C ARG A 137 -30.32 14.48 0.11
N ILE A 138 -31.00 13.51 -0.52
CA ILE A 138 -31.73 12.42 0.17
C ILE A 138 -30.85 11.18 0.35
N GLY A 139 -29.75 11.06 -0.42
CA GLY A 139 -28.86 9.90 -0.36
C GLY A 139 -29.35 8.70 -1.18
N VAL A 140 -30.11 8.94 -2.25
CA VAL A 140 -30.66 7.88 -3.12
C VAL A 140 -30.19 8.05 -4.57
N ALA A 141 -30.31 7.00 -5.38
CA ALA A 141 -29.95 7.09 -6.80
C ALA A 141 -30.93 8.00 -7.58
N ARG A 142 -30.42 8.80 -8.53
CA ARG A 142 -31.22 9.65 -9.44
C ARG A 142 -32.41 8.93 -10.07
N ARG A 143 -32.18 7.70 -10.54
CA ARG A 143 -33.21 6.88 -11.19
C ARG A 143 -34.37 6.55 -10.24
N THR A 144 -34.13 6.48 -8.93
CA THR A 144 -35.16 6.28 -7.91
C THR A 144 -36.05 7.51 -7.79
N ILE A 145 -35.46 8.71 -7.75
CA ILE A 145 -36.23 9.97 -7.75
C ILE A 145 -37.07 10.07 -9.03
N GLN A 146 -36.48 9.81 -10.20
CA GLN A 146 -37.17 9.90 -11.49
C GLN A 146 -38.36 8.94 -11.60
N LYS A 147 -38.24 7.72 -11.05
CA LYS A 147 -39.36 6.76 -11.01
C LYS A 147 -40.50 7.22 -10.10
N ARG A 148 -40.18 7.91 -9.00
CA ARG A 148 -41.15 8.30 -7.98
C ARG A 148 -41.85 9.62 -8.28
N PHE A 149 -41.13 10.56 -8.90
CA PHE A 149 -41.64 11.87 -9.32
C PHE A 149 -41.49 12.04 -10.83
N PRO A 150 -42.23 11.27 -11.66
CA PRO A 150 -42.18 11.42 -13.10
C PRO A 150 -42.64 12.83 -13.52
N GLY A 151 -42.03 13.39 -14.55
CA GLY A 151 -42.45 14.68 -15.14
C GLY A 151 -41.73 15.93 -14.61
N TYR A 152 -41.27 15.92 -13.36
CA TYR A 152 -40.59 17.09 -12.74
C TYR A 152 -39.22 17.45 -13.35
N GLY A 153 -38.55 16.51 -14.03
CA GLY A 153 -37.20 16.71 -14.57
C GLY A 153 -37.11 17.46 -15.90
N HIS A 154 -38.23 17.69 -16.60
CA HIS A 154 -38.20 18.36 -17.91
C HIS A 154 -38.53 19.85 -17.76
N PRO A 155 -37.58 20.77 -18.03
CA PRO A 155 -37.86 22.21 -18.01
C PRO A 155 -38.89 22.63 -19.08
N ALA A 156 -39.01 21.88 -20.17
CA ALA A 156 -39.97 22.15 -21.24
C ALA A 156 -41.44 21.92 -20.84
N LYS A 157 -41.73 20.92 -19.98
CA LYS A 157 -43.10 20.69 -19.47
C LYS A 157 -43.52 21.74 -18.43
N ARG A 158 -42.56 22.37 -17.74
CA ARG A 158 -42.81 23.41 -16.73
C ARG A 158 -43.37 24.72 -17.31
N LYS A 159 -43.09 25.02 -18.58
CA LYS A 159 -43.67 26.21 -19.26
C LYS A 159 -45.11 26.00 -19.71
N ALA A 160 -45.61 24.77 -19.78
CA ALA A 160 -46.96 24.46 -20.25
C ALA A 160 -48.01 24.44 -19.13
N GLU A 161 -47.60 24.29 -17.86
CA GLU A 161 -48.51 24.36 -16.70
C GLU A 161 -48.54 25.74 -16.02
N ALA A 162 -47.59 26.62 -16.35
CA ALA A 162 -47.50 27.98 -15.79
C ALA A 162 -47.96 29.09 -16.77
N ALA A 163 -48.50 28.71 -17.93
CA ALA A 163 -49.10 29.59 -18.93
C ALA A 163 -50.59 29.27 -19.03
#